data_AF-A0A3B8PQ65-F1
#
_entry.id   AF-A0A3B8PQ65-F1
#
_cell.length_a   1.000
_cell.length_b   1.000
_cell.length_c   1.000
_cell.angle_alpha   90.00
_cell.angle_beta   90.00
_cell.angle_gamma   90.00
#
_symmetry.space_group_name_H-M   'P 1'
#
loop_
_entity.id
_entity.type
_entity.pdbx_description
1 polymer ?
#
loop_
_entity_poly.entity_id
_entity_poly.type
_entity_poly.pdbx_seq_one_letter_code
_entity_poly.pdbx_strand_id
1 'polypeptide(L)'
;MHFLPDVWVECDECRGRRYNTETLAVTYHGHTIADVLDMPIAEALKLFENIPRIRAPLATLCAIGLDYLTLGQPAPTLSGGEAQRVKLAAELARPQAGRTLYLLDEPTTGLHFDDIDKLLKVLESLVVAGNTVVVIEHNLDVIKTADWIVDLGPEAGSDGGRIVATGTPEDVVDQARVAKRRGGPRSWTGELLGPVLRSGERADRDVFNVKTVAEKRDGDLDFRQIGREARMPWEQDGRRWHTTDRIAHNGQPARWEGGVLETILDRLETCEDLRPADFNHRSVVTINGQVKKDGWFFHALTGGEWLVTLKFRVRRNTFHREELQQQLDLRPLDDIDELPIYGRGSRVGVKNIKGPWQEVTLKVHWLREIDTSEFRAFLATAQDSFLGQTRRSKQDPENLMPWKVLGQKWHQMRKGFPAGKRVGWPEELVEELADGLNTAAGKPVIDWTGRMSVSFRLAEAGPVWAQLWTKRVHSVDLVLFGPPGAIPLGRVASLGSKREITTYKDGRDAVKISFRSLKQARHADVSRFLEEHRAACEANQNA
;
A
#
# COMPACT_ATOMS: atom_id res chain seq x y z
N MET A 1 13.58 23.46 38.61
CA MET A 1 13.90 22.02 38.62
C MET A 1 12.80 21.38 39.46
N HIS A 2 11.89 20.61 38.87
CA HIS A 2 10.87 19.91 39.65
C HIS A 2 11.58 18.78 40.42
N PHE A 3 11.42 18.77 41.75
CA PHE A 3 12.12 17.87 42.69
C PHE A 3 11.39 16.55 42.94
N LEU A 4 10.20 16.37 42.35
CA LEU A 4 9.37 15.19 42.54
C LEU A 4 9.47 14.27 41.32
N PRO A 5 9.42 12.95 41.51
CA PRO A 5 9.34 12.00 40.40
C PRO A 5 8.05 12.23 39.60
N ASP A 6 8.08 11.86 38.32
CA ASP A 6 6.93 11.96 37.44
C ASP A 6 5.75 11.15 37.98
N VAL A 7 4.57 11.76 37.97
CA VAL A 7 3.31 11.11 38.38
C VAL A 7 2.52 10.79 37.13
N TRP A 8 2.14 9.53 36.98
CA TRP A 8 1.29 9.06 35.89
C TRP A 8 -0.17 9.25 36.29
N VAL A 9 -0.90 10.06 35.51
CA VAL A 9 -2.33 10.31 35.70
C VAL A 9 -3.10 9.55 34.62
N GLU A 10 -4.24 8.98 34.99
CA GLU A 10 -5.13 8.32 34.05
C GLU A 10 -5.64 9.32 33.01
N CYS A 11 -5.68 8.91 31.74
CA CYS A 11 -6.21 9.73 30.67
C CYS A 11 -7.73 9.82 30.75
N ASP A 12 -8.29 11.03 30.86
CA ASP A 12 -9.74 11.25 30.95
C ASP A 12 -10.53 10.79 29.71
N GLU A 13 -9.87 10.73 28.55
CA GLU A 13 -10.50 10.37 27.28
C GLU A 13 -10.63 8.85 27.11
N CYS A 14 -9.52 8.11 27.25
CA CYS A 14 -9.52 6.65 27.06
C CYS A 14 -9.64 5.86 28.37
N ARG A 15 -9.60 6.51 29.53
CA ARG A 15 -9.65 5.88 30.87
C ARG A 15 -8.67 4.71 31.00
N GLY A 16 -7.42 4.97 30.64
CA GLY A 16 -6.34 3.97 30.67
C GLY A 16 -6.42 2.86 29.61
N ARG A 17 -7.46 2.81 28.77
CA ARG A 17 -7.67 1.74 27.75
C ARG A 17 -6.71 1.84 26.56
N ARG A 18 -6.00 2.96 26.38
CA ARG A 18 -4.98 3.21 25.33
C ARG A 18 -5.50 3.27 23.88
N TYR A 19 -6.79 3.00 23.65
CA TYR A 19 -7.41 2.98 22.33
C TYR A 19 -8.68 3.84 22.28
N ASN A 20 -9.05 4.29 21.08
CA ASN A 20 -10.31 4.98 20.84
C ASN A 20 -11.51 4.02 20.84
N THR A 21 -12.70 4.58 20.97
CA THR A 21 -13.96 3.83 21.05
C THR A 21 -14.18 2.91 19.86
N GLU A 22 -13.79 3.32 18.65
CA GLU A 22 -13.98 2.50 17.44
C GLU A 22 -13.11 1.26 17.44
N THR A 23 -11.87 1.37 17.92
CA THR A 23 -10.98 0.20 18.06
C THR A 23 -11.51 -0.74 19.14
N LEU A 24 -12.07 -0.20 20.22
CA LEU A 24 -12.68 -0.97 21.31
C LEU A 24 -14.03 -1.60 20.92
N ALA A 25 -14.66 -1.19 19.82
CA ALA A 25 -15.86 -1.86 19.32
C ALA A 25 -15.55 -3.25 18.70
N VAL A 26 -14.30 -3.48 18.29
CA VAL A 26 -13.87 -4.77 17.74
C VAL A 26 -13.54 -5.74 18.87
N THR A 27 -14.20 -6.89 18.86
CA THR A 27 -14.03 -7.92 19.90
C THR A 27 -13.61 -9.26 19.29
N TYR A 28 -12.85 -10.03 20.07
CA TYR A 28 -12.49 -11.42 19.81
C TYR A 28 -12.95 -12.25 21.01
N HIS A 29 -13.87 -13.20 20.78
CA HIS A 29 -14.55 -13.96 21.84
C HIS A 29 -15.10 -13.07 22.97
N GLY A 30 -15.63 -11.89 22.63
CA GLY A 30 -16.18 -10.93 23.60
C GLY A 30 -15.17 -10.01 24.26
N HIS A 31 -13.87 -10.15 23.97
CA HIS A 31 -12.81 -9.29 24.52
C HIS A 31 -12.33 -8.26 23.50
N THR A 32 -12.21 -7.00 23.92
CA THR A 32 -11.53 -5.96 23.14
C THR A 32 -10.01 -6.10 23.27
N ILE A 33 -9.25 -5.38 22.45
CA ILE A 33 -7.78 -5.35 22.58
C ILE A 33 -7.32 -4.84 23.95
N ALA A 34 -8.06 -3.92 24.57
CA ALA A 34 -7.74 -3.42 25.90
C ALA A 34 -7.99 -4.49 26.98
N ASP A 35 -9.07 -5.27 26.86
CA ASP A 35 -9.33 -6.39 27.78
C ASP A 35 -8.25 -7.46 27.67
N VAL A 36 -7.79 -7.76 26.45
CA VAL A 36 -6.69 -8.70 26.20
C VAL A 36 -5.37 -8.22 26.81
N LEU A 37 -5.11 -6.93 26.83
CA LEU A 37 -3.92 -6.38 27.47
C LEU A 37 -4.04 -6.35 29.00
N ASP A 38 -5.25 -6.31 29.55
CA ASP A 38 -5.47 -6.23 30.99
C ASP A 38 -5.55 -7.61 31.66
N MET A 39 -5.81 -8.68 30.90
CA MET A 39 -5.87 -10.04 31.45
C MET A 39 -4.48 -10.61 31.79
N PRO A 40 -4.41 -11.51 32.80
CA PRO A 40 -3.22 -12.29 33.09
C PRO A 40 -2.76 -13.12 31.87
N ILE A 41 -1.46 -13.31 31.72
CA ILE A 41 -0.86 -14.11 30.65
C ILE A 41 -1.44 -15.54 30.64
N ALA A 42 -1.75 -16.12 31.80
CA ALA A 42 -2.41 -17.42 31.92
C ALA A 42 -3.78 -17.48 31.22
N GLU A 43 -4.57 -16.40 31.34
CA GLU A 43 -5.89 -16.31 30.74
C GLU A 43 -5.79 -16.04 29.23
N ALA A 44 -4.87 -15.17 28.83
CA ALA A 44 -4.59 -14.94 27.42
C ALA A 44 -4.13 -16.21 26.71
N LEU A 45 -3.34 -17.06 27.37
CA LEU A 45 -2.93 -18.35 26.81
C LEU A 45 -4.13 -19.24 26.50
N LYS A 46 -5.14 -19.26 27.38
CA LYS A 46 -6.39 -20.01 27.16
C LYS A 46 -7.20 -19.40 26.01
N LEU A 47 -7.31 -18.06 25.98
CA LEU A 47 -8.05 -17.35 24.93
C LEU A 47 -7.47 -17.60 23.53
N PHE A 48 -6.16 -17.71 23.41
CA PHE A 48 -5.45 -17.87 22.14
C PHE A 48 -4.87 -19.28 21.92
N GLU A 49 -5.40 -20.29 22.59
CA GLU A 49 -4.88 -21.67 22.55
C GLU A 49 -4.91 -22.29 21.14
N ASN A 50 -5.86 -21.85 20.31
CA ASN A 50 -6.07 -22.28 18.92
C ASN A 50 -5.25 -21.47 17.90
N ILE A 51 -4.37 -20.57 18.34
CA ILE A 51 -3.54 -19.73 17.46
C ILE A 51 -2.06 -19.97 17.79
N PRO A 52 -1.38 -20.90 17.10
CA PRO A 52 -0.02 -21.34 17.43
C PRO A 52 1.02 -20.21 17.56
N ARG A 53 0.91 -19.20 16.69
CA ARG A 53 1.83 -18.05 16.67
C ARG A 53 1.73 -17.18 17.93
N ILE A 54 0.58 -17.19 18.61
CA ILE A 54 0.35 -16.46 19.87
C ILE A 54 0.55 -17.42 21.05
N ARG A 55 0.04 -18.65 20.95
CA ARG A 55 0.18 -19.69 21.96
C ARG A 55 1.63 -19.90 22.39
N ALA A 56 2.57 -20.03 21.45
CA ALA A 56 3.96 -20.35 21.78
C ALA A 56 4.63 -19.29 22.67
N PRO A 57 4.66 -17.99 22.32
CA PRO A 57 5.17 -16.95 23.22
C PRO A 57 4.49 -16.89 24.59
N LEU A 58 3.16 -17.02 24.64
CA LEU A 58 2.41 -16.98 25.91
C LEU A 58 2.73 -18.18 26.79
N ALA A 59 2.80 -19.38 26.21
CA ALA A 59 3.17 -20.59 26.94
C ALA A 59 4.60 -20.53 27.46
N THR A 60 5.53 -19.92 26.71
CA THR A 60 6.89 -19.66 27.20
C THR A 60 6.84 -18.77 28.44
N LEU A 61 6.10 -17.66 28.40
CA LEU A 61 5.95 -16.76 29.57
C LEU A 61 5.33 -17.48 30.79
N CYS A 62 4.35 -18.35 30.58
CA CYS A 62 3.81 -19.18 31.66
C CYS A 62 4.83 -20.17 32.22
N ALA A 63 5.58 -20.86 31.35
CA ALA A 63 6.55 -21.87 31.75
C ALA A 63 7.68 -21.29 32.62
N ILE A 64 8.00 -20.01 32.43
CA ILE A 64 9.02 -19.30 33.20
C ILE A 64 8.45 -18.62 34.47
N GLY A 65 7.15 -18.78 34.73
CA GLY A 65 6.48 -18.29 35.93
C GLY A 65 5.96 -16.86 35.89
N LEU A 66 5.72 -16.31 34.71
CA LEU A 66 5.14 -14.98 34.53
C LEU A 66 3.64 -15.03 34.20
N ASP A 67 2.99 -16.15 34.46
CA ASP A 67 1.58 -16.41 34.16
C ASP A 67 0.61 -15.43 34.86
N TYR A 68 1.02 -14.89 36.02
CA TYR A 68 0.25 -13.93 36.81
C TYR A 68 0.32 -12.48 36.31
N LEU A 69 1.33 -12.13 35.51
CA LEU A 69 1.48 -10.76 35.00
C LEU A 69 0.40 -10.47 33.97
N THR A 70 -0.07 -9.23 33.93
CA THR A 70 -0.97 -8.78 32.85
C THR A 70 -0.17 -8.54 31.58
N LEU A 71 -0.74 -8.88 30.41
CA LEU A 71 -0.03 -8.77 29.13
C LEU A 71 0.43 -7.33 28.82
N GLY A 72 -0.36 -6.36 29.22
CA GLY A 72 -0.16 -4.94 29.01
C GLY A 72 0.55 -4.22 30.15
N GLN A 73 1.09 -4.95 31.14
CA GLN A 73 1.80 -4.37 32.27
C GLN A 73 2.92 -3.44 31.78
N PRO A 74 2.97 -2.18 32.24
CA PRO A 74 4.03 -1.26 31.84
C PRO A 74 5.41 -1.80 32.25
N ALA A 75 6.37 -1.80 31.31
CA ALA A 75 7.73 -2.28 31.59
C ALA A 75 8.41 -1.61 32.81
N PRO A 76 8.22 -0.30 33.11
CA PRO A 76 8.84 0.33 34.29
C PRO A 76 8.30 -0.17 35.63
N THR A 77 7.15 -0.85 35.67
CA THR A 77 6.57 -1.38 36.92
C THR A 77 6.97 -2.83 37.18
N LEU A 78 7.74 -3.45 36.28
CA LEU A 78 8.30 -4.79 36.48
C LEU A 78 9.45 -4.71 37.50
N SER A 79 9.49 -5.69 38.39
CA SER A 79 10.67 -5.97 39.21
C SER A 79 11.85 -6.40 38.35
N GLY A 80 13.07 -6.29 38.88
CA GLY A 80 14.28 -6.74 38.17
C GLY A 80 14.21 -8.20 37.73
N GLY A 81 13.70 -9.08 38.62
CA GLY A 81 13.52 -10.50 38.32
C GLY A 81 12.44 -10.80 37.28
N GLU A 82 11.37 -10.02 37.23
CA GLU A 82 10.36 -10.13 36.16
C GLU A 82 10.92 -9.67 34.81
N ALA A 83 11.57 -8.50 34.78
CA ALA A 83 12.19 -7.97 33.56
C ALA A 83 13.24 -8.93 32.98
N GLN A 84 14.05 -9.53 33.85
CA GLN A 84 15.04 -10.54 33.45
C GLN A 84 14.36 -11.79 32.86
N ARG A 85 13.32 -12.31 33.50
CA ARG A 85 12.56 -13.46 32.99
C ARG A 85 11.90 -13.16 31.64
N VAL A 86 11.32 -11.97 31.44
CA VAL A 86 10.79 -11.55 30.13
C VAL A 86 11.87 -11.59 29.05
N LYS A 87 13.09 -11.11 29.36
CA LYS A 87 14.23 -11.17 28.44
C LYS A 87 14.63 -12.60 28.09
N LEU A 88 14.65 -13.50 29.07
CA LEU A 88 14.94 -14.92 28.85
C LEU A 88 13.84 -15.61 28.03
N ALA A 89 12.57 -15.29 28.27
CA ALA A 89 11.43 -15.77 27.47
C ALA A 89 11.61 -15.41 25.99
N ALA A 90 12.00 -14.16 25.72
CA ALA A 90 12.21 -13.67 24.37
C ALA A 90 13.33 -14.42 23.66
N GLU A 91 14.42 -14.75 24.37
CA GLU A 91 15.50 -15.56 23.80
C GLU A 91 15.06 -17.01 23.56
N LEU A 92 14.33 -17.62 24.50
CA LEU A 92 13.85 -19.00 24.36
C LEU A 92 12.85 -19.14 23.19
N ALA A 93 12.02 -18.12 22.95
CA ALA A 93 11.07 -18.08 21.84
C ALA A 93 11.71 -17.93 20.45
N ARG A 94 13.00 -17.55 20.36
CA ARG A 94 13.70 -17.42 19.07
C ARG A 94 14.02 -18.79 18.47
N PRO A 95 14.08 -18.92 17.14
CA PRO A 95 14.60 -20.11 16.50
C PRO A 95 16.03 -20.41 16.97
N GLN A 96 16.20 -21.51 17.69
CA GLN A 96 17.49 -21.92 18.24
C GLN A 96 18.31 -22.66 17.17
N ALA A 97 19.54 -22.17 16.93
CA ALA A 97 20.53 -22.87 16.11
C ALA A 97 21.37 -23.89 16.90
N GLY A 98 21.20 -23.94 18.23
CA GLY A 98 21.97 -24.80 19.14
C GLY A 98 23.46 -24.46 19.18
N ARG A 99 23.80 -23.18 18.96
CA ARG A 99 25.19 -22.68 18.88
C ARG A 99 25.32 -21.27 19.47
N THR A 100 24.46 -20.94 20.43
CA THR A 100 24.45 -19.63 21.11
C THR A 100 25.09 -19.78 22.48
N LEU A 101 25.91 -18.80 22.88
CA LEU A 101 26.46 -18.68 24.22
C LEU A 101 25.66 -17.61 24.99
N TYR A 102 25.00 -18.01 26.07
CA TYR A 102 24.32 -17.12 26.99
C TYR A 102 25.22 -16.86 28.20
N LEU A 103 25.51 -15.58 28.48
CA LEU A 103 26.26 -15.15 29.67
C LEU A 103 25.28 -14.44 30.62
N LEU A 104 25.14 -14.94 31.84
CA LEU A 104 24.27 -14.37 32.87
C LEU A 104 25.10 -14.02 34.11
N ASP A 105 24.94 -12.81 34.58
CA ASP A 105 25.60 -12.30 35.79
C ASP A 105 24.59 -12.26 36.94
N GLU A 106 24.81 -13.08 37.96
CA GLU A 106 23.99 -13.27 39.16
C GLU A 106 22.46 -13.25 38.92
N PRO A 107 21.94 -14.15 38.07
CA PRO A 107 20.54 -14.14 37.67
C PRO A 107 19.56 -14.49 38.79
N THR A 108 20.02 -14.94 39.96
CA THR A 108 19.15 -15.18 41.12
C THR A 108 18.99 -13.97 42.04
N THR A 109 19.63 -12.83 41.73
CA THR A 109 19.56 -11.63 42.56
C THR A 109 18.11 -11.19 42.79
N GLY A 110 17.67 -11.22 44.05
CA GLY A 110 16.32 -10.80 44.45
C GLY A 110 15.19 -11.78 44.09
N LEU A 111 15.51 -13.02 43.68
CA LEU A 111 14.52 -14.06 43.41
C LEU A 111 14.17 -14.88 44.67
N HIS A 112 12.90 -15.25 44.80
CA HIS A 112 12.44 -16.23 45.78
C HIS A 112 12.85 -17.65 45.36
N PHE A 113 12.92 -18.61 46.29
CA PHE A 113 13.32 -19.99 46.01
C PHE A 113 12.48 -20.65 44.90
N ASP A 114 11.18 -20.42 44.89
CA ASP A 114 10.29 -20.93 43.84
C ASP A 114 10.59 -20.33 42.45
N ASP A 115 11.06 -19.08 42.40
CA ASP A 115 11.42 -18.43 41.13
C ASP A 115 12.80 -18.90 40.62
N ILE A 116 13.70 -19.30 41.53
CA ILE A 116 14.98 -19.93 41.17
C ILE A 116 14.70 -21.28 40.47
N ASP A 117 13.76 -22.09 40.98
CA ASP A 117 13.39 -23.35 40.34
C ASP A 117 12.89 -23.14 38.90
N LYS A 118 12.06 -22.11 38.70
CA LYS A 118 11.55 -21.74 37.37
C LYS A 118 12.67 -21.21 36.47
N LEU A 119 13.55 -20.36 36.97
CA LEU A 119 14.72 -19.89 36.22
C LEU A 119 15.60 -21.06 35.75
N LEU A 120 15.90 -22.01 36.65
CA LEU A 120 16.70 -23.19 36.32
C LEU A 120 16.06 -24.03 35.22
N LYS A 121 14.73 -24.20 35.22
CA LYS A 121 14.01 -24.88 34.12
C LYS A 121 14.22 -24.20 32.77
N VAL A 122 14.30 -22.87 32.75
CA VAL A 122 14.56 -22.09 31.53
C VAL A 122 15.98 -22.27 31.04
N LEU A 123 16.96 -22.17 31.94
CA LEU A 123 18.36 -22.34 31.60
C LEU A 123 18.62 -23.76 31.06
N GLU A 124 18.07 -24.78 31.71
CA GLU A 124 18.12 -26.18 31.24
C GLU A 124 17.50 -26.33 29.84
N SER A 125 16.35 -25.69 29.60
CA SER A 125 15.69 -25.72 28.28
C SER A 125 16.56 -25.12 27.17
N LEU A 126 17.36 -24.08 27.47
CA LEU A 126 18.32 -23.51 26.53
C LEU A 126 19.48 -24.48 26.25
N VAL A 127 19.97 -25.18 27.28
CA VAL A 127 21.04 -26.19 27.15
C VAL A 127 20.57 -27.39 26.33
N VAL A 128 19.38 -27.93 26.62
CA VAL A 128 18.76 -29.03 25.86
C VAL A 128 18.49 -28.64 24.41
N ALA A 129 18.24 -27.37 24.12
CA ALA A 129 18.15 -26.85 22.75
C ALA A 129 19.51 -26.79 22.02
N GLY A 130 20.61 -27.18 22.67
CA GLY A 130 21.97 -27.25 22.15
C GLY A 130 22.83 -26.02 22.45
N ASN A 131 22.31 -25.03 23.18
CA ASN A 131 23.08 -23.83 23.50
C ASN A 131 24.01 -24.04 24.70
N THR A 132 24.92 -23.09 24.93
CA THR A 132 25.76 -23.06 26.13
C THR A 132 25.30 -21.92 27.02
N VAL A 133 25.14 -22.19 28.32
CA VAL A 133 24.79 -21.18 29.32
C VAL A 133 25.94 -21.11 30.33
N VAL A 134 26.48 -19.91 30.52
CA VAL A 134 27.48 -19.63 31.55
C VAL A 134 26.88 -18.63 32.52
N VAL A 135 26.90 -18.99 33.79
CA VAL A 135 26.31 -18.22 34.87
C VAL A 135 27.39 -17.87 35.89
N ILE A 136 27.44 -16.61 36.30
CA ILE A 136 28.18 -16.16 37.48
C ILE A 136 27.20 -16.22 38.64
N GLU A 137 27.48 -17.02 39.67
CA GLU A 137 26.58 -17.22 40.79
C GLU A 137 27.31 -17.48 42.10
N HIS A 138 26.62 -17.14 43.18
CA HIS A 138 26.99 -17.47 44.55
C HIS A 138 25.95 -18.37 45.23
N ASN A 139 24.77 -18.51 44.61
CA ASN A 139 23.69 -19.33 45.15
C ASN A 139 23.98 -20.83 44.96
N LEU A 140 24.14 -21.56 46.07
CA LEU A 140 24.42 -23.00 46.06
C LEU A 140 23.30 -23.82 45.42
N ASP A 141 22.06 -23.34 45.39
CA ASP A 141 20.94 -24.01 44.73
C ASP A 141 21.06 -24.01 43.20
N VAL A 142 21.76 -23.03 42.63
CA VAL A 142 22.10 -22.98 41.19
C VAL A 142 23.41 -23.72 40.93
N ILE A 143 24.43 -23.50 41.76
CA ILE A 143 25.75 -24.10 41.58
C ILE A 143 25.66 -25.64 41.59
N LYS A 144 24.82 -26.21 42.47
CA LYS A 144 24.63 -27.66 42.56
C LYS A 144 24.02 -28.29 41.30
N THR A 145 23.36 -27.51 40.44
CA THR A 145 22.72 -28.01 39.22
C THR A 145 23.57 -27.82 37.97
N ALA A 146 24.76 -27.23 38.08
CA ALA A 146 25.63 -27.01 36.95
C ALA A 146 26.27 -28.33 36.47
N ASP A 147 26.37 -28.51 35.15
CA ASP A 147 27.14 -29.62 34.58
C ASP A 147 28.65 -29.47 34.79
N TRP A 148 29.12 -28.21 34.86
CA TRP A 148 30.52 -27.86 35.00
C TRP A 148 30.69 -26.55 35.78
N ILE A 149 31.63 -26.53 36.72
CA ILE A 149 31.98 -25.39 37.55
C ILE A 149 33.42 -24.98 37.24
N VAL A 150 33.65 -23.68 37.19
CA VAL A 150 34.99 -23.07 37.23
C VAL A 150 35.06 -22.20 38.48
N ASP A 151 35.75 -22.68 39.51
CA ASP A 151 35.87 -21.98 40.79
C ASP A 151 37.10 -21.07 40.78
N LEU A 152 36.89 -19.80 41.11
CA LEU A 152 37.92 -18.76 41.13
C LEU A 152 38.23 -18.35 42.57
N GLY A 153 39.50 -18.14 42.86
CA GLY A 153 39.94 -17.72 44.19
C GLY A 153 41.45 -17.86 44.38
N PRO A 154 41.92 -18.32 45.57
CA PRO A 154 41.14 -18.75 46.74
C PRO A 154 40.46 -17.59 47.49
N GLU A 155 41.00 -16.38 47.35
CA GLU A 155 40.46 -15.17 47.98
C GLU A 155 40.08 -14.12 46.91
N ALA A 156 39.59 -12.96 47.34
CA ALA A 156 39.31 -11.82 46.45
C ALA A 156 40.54 -10.90 46.29
N GLY A 157 40.49 -10.00 45.31
CA GLY A 157 41.52 -8.96 45.13
C GLY A 157 42.87 -9.52 44.68
N SER A 158 43.97 -9.03 45.27
CA SER A 158 45.35 -9.45 44.92
C SER A 158 45.64 -10.92 45.19
N ASP A 159 44.89 -11.52 46.13
CA ASP A 159 45.05 -12.91 46.53
C ASP A 159 44.12 -13.87 45.75
N GLY A 160 43.40 -13.33 44.76
CA GLY A 160 42.49 -14.06 43.88
C GLY A 160 42.97 -14.23 42.44
N GLY A 161 42.00 -14.38 41.53
CA GLY A 161 42.24 -14.42 40.09
C GLY A 161 42.83 -15.74 39.57
N ARG A 162 42.81 -16.81 40.38
CA ARG A 162 43.29 -18.14 39.99
C ARG A 162 42.14 -19.12 39.92
N ILE A 163 42.25 -20.08 39.02
CA ILE A 163 41.37 -21.25 39.01
C ILE A 163 41.81 -22.17 40.16
N VAL A 164 40.92 -22.40 41.14
CA VAL A 164 41.22 -23.22 42.32
C VAL A 164 40.65 -24.63 42.21
N ALA A 165 39.55 -24.80 41.47
CA ALA A 165 38.96 -26.09 41.15
C ALA A 165 38.14 -26.00 39.86
N THR A 166 38.05 -27.10 39.10
CA THR A 166 37.18 -27.23 37.94
C THR A 166 36.62 -28.65 37.83
N GLY A 167 35.41 -28.79 37.30
CA GLY A 167 34.80 -30.10 37.09
C GLY A 167 33.31 -30.08 37.37
N THR A 168 32.73 -31.26 37.55
CA THR A 168 31.36 -31.40 38.06
C THR A 168 31.25 -30.86 39.49
N PRO A 169 30.04 -30.58 40.00
CA PRO A 169 29.81 -30.26 41.41
C PRO A 169 30.51 -31.21 42.38
N GLU A 170 30.46 -32.52 42.10
CA GLU A 170 31.10 -33.56 42.89
C GLU A 170 32.64 -33.48 42.81
N ASP A 171 33.19 -33.26 41.61
CA ASP A 171 34.64 -33.10 41.42
C ASP A 171 35.18 -31.91 42.22
N VAL A 172 34.47 -30.77 42.21
CA VAL A 172 34.87 -29.56 42.94
C VAL A 172 34.86 -29.81 44.45
N VAL A 173 33.86 -30.54 44.97
CA VAL A 173 33.81 -30.94 46.39
C VAL A 173 34.99 -31.84 46.77
N ASP A 174 35.34 -32.81 45.93
CA ASP A 174 36.45 -33.72 46.20
C ASP A 174 37.82 -33.05 46.06
N GLN A 175 37.99 -32.17 45.08
CA GLN A 175 39.19 -31.33 44.95
C GLN A 175 39.37 -30.41 46.18
N ALA A 176 38.29 -29.79 46.68
CA ALA A 176 38.33 -28.98 47.88
C ALA A 176 38.79 -29.78 49.11
N ARG A 177 38.29 -31.01 49.27
CA ARG A 177 38.71 -31.93 50.34
C ARG A 177 40.20 -32.29 50.25
N VAL A 178 40.70 -32.59 49.04
CA VAL A 178 42.11 -32.93 48.81
C VAL A 178 43.01 -31.73 49.06
N ALA A 179 42.67 -30.56 48.51
CA ALA A 179 43.41 -29.32 48.69
C ALA A 179 43.55 -28.96 50.17
N LYS A 180 42.45 -29.06 50.93
CA LYS A 180 42.44 -28.82 52.39
C LYS A 180 43.37 -29.77 53.16
N ARG A 181 43.48 -31.04 52.75
CA ARG A 181 44.37 -32.03 53.39
C ARG A 181 45.84 -31.83 53.01
N ARG A 182 46.12 -31.38 51.78
CA ARG A 182 47.48 -31.26 51.23
C ARG A 182 48.07 -29.85 51.32
N GLY A 183 47.34 -28.87 51.85
CA GLY A 183 47.78 -27.47 51.90
C GLY A 183 47.78 -26.77 50.54
N GLY A 184 46.89 -27.19 49.63
CA GLY A 184 46.71 -26.58 48.31
C GLY A 184 45.79 -25.35 48.34
N PRO A 185 45.59 -24.67 47.20
CA PRO A 185 44.67 -23.54 47.09
C PRO A 185 43.25 -23.97 47.45
N ARG A 186 42.61 -23.21 48.35
CA ARG A 186 41.31 -23.55 48.92
C ARG A 186 40.18 -23.24 47.94
N SER A 187 39.23 -24.17 47.79
CA SER A 187 37.94 -23.93 47.14
C SER A 187 36.86 -23.78 48.21
N TRP A 188 36.41 -22.55 48.43
CA TRP A 188 35.31 -22.25 49.37
C TRP A 188 33.99 -22.83 48.86
N THR A 189 33.77 -22.71 47.55
CA THR A 189 32.61 -23.27 46.85
C THR A 189 32.47 -24.77 47.12
N GLY A 190 33.53 -25.57 46.90
CA GLY A 190 33.48 -27.01 47.14
C GLY A 190 33.27 -27.40 48.60
N GLU A 191 33.81 -26.64 49.56
CA GLU A 191 33.57 -26.90 50.99
C GLU A 191 32.09 -26.67 51.38
N LEU A 192 31.46 -25.61 50.86
CA LEU A 192 30.07 -25.25 51.14
C LEU A 192 29.07 -26.07 50.34
N LEU A 193 29.42 -26.50 49.13
CA LEU A 193 28.56 -27.29 48.25
C LEU A 193 28.39 -28.73 48.73
N GLY A 194 29.41 -29.29 49.41
CA GLY A 194 29.39 -30.67 49.87
C GLY A 194 28.18 -31.06 50.74
N PRO A 195 27.82 -30.29 51.80
CA PRO A 195 26.59 -30.51 52.56
C PRO A 195 25.32 -30.43 51.72
N VAL A 196 25.25 -29.49 50.77
CA VAL A 196 24.07 -29.27 49.92
C VAL A 196 23.84 -30.48 49.01
N LEU A 197 24.88 -31.00 48.35
CA LEU A 197 24.77 -32.20 47.51
C LEU A 197 24.35 -33.44 48.30
N ARG A 198 24.74 -33.56 49.58
CA ARG A 198 24.30 -34.67 50.43
C ARG A 198 22.86 -34.56 50.91
N SER A 199 22.27 -33.36 50.86
CA SER A 199 20.94 -33.09 51.39
C SER A 199 19.80 -33.41 50.41
N GLY A 200 20.10 -33.60 49.12
CA GLY A 200 19.11 -33.89 48.09
C GLY A 200 19.55 -35.03 47.17
N GLU A 201 18.58 -35.62 46.47
CA GLU A 201 18.83 -36.62 45.44
C GLU A 201 19.00 -35.94 44.07
N ARG A 202 19.83 -36.54 43.21
CA ARG A 202 19.95 -36.11 41.82
C ARG A 202 18.70 -36.56 41.05
N ALA A 203 18.03 -35.62 40.42
CA ALA A 203 16.87 -35.86 39.56
C ALA A 203 16.97 -35.04 38.29
N ASP A 204 16.38 -35.55 37.22
CA ASP A 204 16.24 -34.80 35.97
C ASP A 204 15.19 -33.69 36.14
N ARG A 205 15.43 -32.56 35.46
CA ARG A 205 14.57 -31.39 35.53
C ARG A 205 13.65 -31.35 34.32
N ASP A 206 12.36 -31.06 34.55
CA ASP A 206 11.42 -30.84 33.46
C ASP A 206 11.86 -29.66 32.59
N VAL A 207 11.89 -29.87 31.28
CA VAL A 207 12.29 -28.87 30.30
C VAL A 207 11.10 -28.41 29.45
N PHE A 208 11.10 -27.13 29.12
CA PHE A 208 10.09 -26.53 28.26
C PHE A 208 10.54 -26.55 26.80
N ASN A 209 9.86 -27.34 25.97
CA ASN A 209 10.12 -27.38 24.54
C ASN A 209 9.15 -26.46 23.78
N VAL A 210 9.64 -25.27 23.42
CA VAL A 210 8.88 -24.28 22.64
C VAL A 210 8.39 -24.87 21.31
N LYS A 211 9.17 -25.74 20.66
CA LYS A 211 8.82 -26.31 19.35
C LYS A 211 7.55 -27.16 19.45
N THR A 212 7.46 -28.00 20.47
CA THR A 212 6.29 -28.86 20.72
C THR A 212 5.03 -28.02 20.98
N VAL A 213 5.17 -26.88 21.66
CA VAL A 213 4.03 -25.99 21.90
C VAL A 213 3.61 -25.22 20.63
N ALA A 214 4.57 -24.91 19.75
CA ALA A 214 4.33 -24.23 18.49
C ALA A 214 3.77 -25.14 17.37
N GLU A 215 3.81 -26.47 17.55
CA GLU A 215 3.26 -27.42 16.58
C GLU A 215 1.77 -27.24 16.35
N LYS A 216 1.36 -27.24 15.08
CA LYS A 216 -0.04 -27.05 14.71
C LYS A 216 -0.86 -28.28 15.12
N ARG A 217 -1.95 -28.04 15.83
CA ARG A 217 -2.92 -29.01 16.31
C ARG A 217 -4.17 -28.98 15.43
N ASP A 218 -4.97 -30.03 15.52
CA ASP A 218 -6.29 -30.03 14.88
C ASP A 218 -7.19 -28.98 15.54
N GLY A 219 -7.93 -28.22 14.73
CA GLY A 219 -8.72 -27.06 15.18
C GLY A 219 -7.97 -25.72 15.29
N ASP A 220 -6.65 -25.68 15.06
CA ASP A 220 -5.90 -24.41 15.07
C ASP A 220 -6.29 -23.50 13.88
N LEU A 221 -6.53 -22.22 14.17
CA LEU A 221 -6.91 -21.19 13.20
C LEU A 221 -5.70 -20.68 12.40
N ASP A 222 -5.91 -20.38 11.11
CA ASP A 222 -4.94 -19.62 10.34
C ASP A 222 -5.05 -18.13 10.67
N PHE A 223 -3.95 -17.55 11.13
CA PHE A 223 -3.82 -16.12 11.43
C PHE A 223 -4.32 -15.21 10.30
N ARG A 224 -4.22 -15.62 9.02
CA ARG A 224 -4.67 -14.84 7.86
C ARG A 224 -6.19 -14.83 7.67
N GLN A 225 -6.91 -15.72 8.33
CA GLN A 225 -8.35 -15.86 8.23
C GLN A 225 -9.08 -15.13 9.38
N ILE A 226 -8.38 -14.88 10.50
CA ILE A 226 -8.91 -14.19 11.67
C ILE A 226 -9.30 -12.75 11.29
N GLY A 227 -10.53 -12.35 11.64
CA GLY A 227 -11.03 -10.99 11.45
C GLY A 227 -11.53 -10.67 10.03
N ARG A 228 -11.48 -11.60 9.06
CA ARG A 228 -12.03 -11.36 7.70
C ARG A 228 -13.54 -11.11 7.68
N GLU A 229 -14.25 -11.68 8.63
CA GLU A 229 -15.71 -11.53 8.77
C GLU A 229 -16.09 -10.36 9.69
N ALA A 230 -15.12 -9.75 10.37
CA ALA A 230 -15.39 -8.63 11.26
C ALA A 230 -15.80 -7.42 10.42
N ARG A 231 -17.05 -6.98 10.62
CA ARG A 231 -17.60 -5.79 9.98
C ARG A 231 -17.45 -4.59 10.89
N MET A 232 -16.94 -3.49 10.36
CA MET A 232 -16.84 -2.24 11.09
C MET A 232 -18.23 -1.64 11.36
N PRO A 233 -18.41 -0.76 12.35
CA PRO A 233 -19.73 -0.18 12.67
C PRO A 233 -20.44 0.45 11.46
N TRP A 234 -19.69 1.11 10.58
CA TRP A 234 -20.22 1.69 9.33
C TRP A 234 -20.55 0.66 8.25
N GLU A 235 -20.02 -0.55 8.31
CA GLU A 235 -20.37 -1.65 7.40
C GLU A 235 -21.58 -2.45 7.90
N GLN A 236 -21.88 -2.37 9.20
CA GLN A 236 -23.04 -3.02 9.81
C GLN A 236 -24.32 -2.20 9.59
N ASP A 237 -24.29 -0.92 9.97
CA ASP A 237 -25.42 0.00 9.84
C ASP A 237 -24.95 1.35 9.29
N GLY A 238 -24.48 1.32 8.04
CA GLY A 238 -23.81 2.45 7.42
C GLY A 238 -24.66 3.71 7.38
N ARG A 239 -25.95 3.59 7.08
CA ARG A 239 -26.86 4.72 7.04
C ARG A 239 -26.92 5.41 8.41
N ARG A 240 -27.24 4.65 9.47
CA ARG A 240 -27.30 5.15 10.84
C ARG A 240 -25.94 5.66 11.34
N TRP A 241 -24.85 5.01 10.98
CA TRP A 241 -23.50 5.47 11.33
C TRP A 241 -23.24 6.87 10.80
N HIS A 242 -23.56 7.13 9.53
CA HIS A 242 -23.31 8.42 8.91
C HIS A 242 -24.34 9.49 9.32
N THR A 243 -25.53 9.11 9.76
CA THR A 243 -26.65 10.04 10.06
C THR A 243 -26.96 10.20 11.55
N THR A 244 -26.44 9.35 12.43
CA THR A 244 -26.65 9.44 13.88
C THR A 244 -25.36 9.21 14.66
N ASP A 245 -24.69 8.07 14.48
CA ASP A 245 -23.59 7.62 15.35
C ASP A 245 -22.20 8.11 14.90
N ARG A 246 -22.15 9.15 14.07
CA ARG A 246 -20.95 9.64 13.39
C ARG A 246 -19.95 10.30 14.35
N ILE A 247 -18.68 9.96 14.14
CA ILE A 247 -17.55 10.55 14.87
C ILE A 247 -16.67 11.32 13.90
N ALA A 248 -16.26 12.52 14.30
CA ALA A 248 -15.39 13.39 13.52
C ALA A 248 -13.94 12.87 13.50
N HIS A 249 -13.12 13.40 12.59
CA HIS A 249 -11.72 12.98 12.44
C HIS A 249 -10.86 13.20 13.69
N ASN A 250 -11.27 14.13 14.56
CA ASN A 250 -10.62 14.41 15.85
C ASN A 250 -11.17 13.56 17.01
N GLY A 251 -12.01 12.56 16.74
CA GLY A 251 -12.61 11.69 17.76
C GLY A 251 -13.83 12.30 18.47
N GLN A 252 -14.16 13.57 18.21
CA GLN A 252 -15.30 14.24 18.83
C GLN A 252 -16.62 13.84 18.15
N PRO A 253 -17.77 13.91 18.87
CA PRO A 253 -19.08 13.75 18.26
C PRO A 253 -19.30 14.78 17.15
N ALA A 254 -19.81 14.34 16.00
CA ALA A 254 -20.16 15.27 14.93
C ALA A 254 -21.47 16.01 15.28
N ARG A 255 -21.43 17.34 15.19
CA ARG A 255 -22.44 18.29 15.67
C ARG A 255 -23.35 18.85 14.57
N TRP A 256 -23.01 18.67 13.29
CA TRP A 256 -23.92 18.98 12.19
C TRP A 256 -25.14 18.04 12.21
N GLU A 257 -26.28 18.48 11.66
CA GLU A 257 -27.55 17.74 11.72
C GLU A 257 -27.61 16.57 10.74
N GLY A 258 -27.83 15.36 11.26
CA GLY A 258 -27.88 14.13 10.46
C GLY A 258 -28.95 14.12 9.38
N GLY A 259 -30.05 14.83 9.63
CA GLY A 259 -31.16 15.03 8.70
C GLY A 259 -30.71 15.57 7.34
N VAL A 260 -29.62 16.36 7.30
CA VAL A 260 -29.03 16.88 6.05
C VAL A 260 -28.70 15.75 5.09
N LEU A 261 -28.02 14.70 5.58
CA LEU A 261 -27.61 13.58 4.77
C LEU A 261 -28.80 12.66 4.48
N GLU A 262 -29.65 12.39 5.49
CA GLU A 262 -30.87 11.58 5.33
C GLU A 262 -31.75 12.08 4.17
N THR A 263 -32.08 13.37 4.15
CA THR A 263 -32.94 13.97 3.12
C THR A 263 -32.35 13.85 1.71
N ILE A 264 -31.02 13.95 1.58
CA ILE A 264 -30.34 13.78 0.29
C ILE A 264 -30.34 12.32 -0.14
N LEU A 265 -30.06 11.40 0.78
CA LEU A 265 -30.07 9.96 0.51
C LEU A 265 -31.45 9.50 0.07
N ASP A 266 -32.51 9.84 0.83
CA ASP A 266 -33.90 9.54 0.48
C ASP A 266 -34.24 10.01 -0.93
N ARG A 267 -33.80 11.22 -1.29
CA ARG A 267 -34.07 11.77 -2.62
C ARG A 267 -33.30 11.05 -3.73
N LEU A 268 -32.02 10.76 -3.52
CA LEU A 268 -31.17 10.17 -4.54
C LEU A 268 -31.42 8.67 -4.73
N GLU A 269 -31.82 7.95 -3.69
CA GLU A 269 -32.18 6.53 -3.76
C GLU A 269 -33.45 6.28 -4.60
N THR A 270 -34.34 7.27 -4.73
CA THR A 270 -35.49 7.18 -5.65
C THR A 270 -35.12 7.24 -7.13
N CYS A 271 -33.86 7.53 -7.48
CA CYS A 271 -33.41 7.61 -8.86
C CYS A 271 -32.86 6.27 -9.35
N GLU A 272 -33.59 5.62 -10.26
CA GLU A 272 -33.19 4.33 -10.86
C GLU A 272 -31.86 4.40 -11.63
N ASP A 273 -31.43 5.59 -12.08
CA ASP A 273 -30.19 5.78 -12.84
C ASP A 273 -28.94 6.01 -11.96
N LEU A 274 -29.06 5.86 -10.63
CA LEU A 274 -27.96 5.88 -9.67
C LEU A 274 -27.90 4.56 -8.90
N ARG A 275 -26.72 4.21 -8.41
CA ARG A 275 -26.56 3.08 -7.49
C ARG A 275 -26.99 3.46 -6.07
N PRO A 276 -27.35 2.47 -5.23
CA PRO A 276 -27.53 2.70 -3.80
C PRO A 276 -26.30 3.34 -3.16
N ALA A 277 -26.50 4.03 -2.05
CA ALA A 277 -25.42 4.62 -1.27
C ALA A 277 -24.44 3.55 -0.78
N ASP A 278 -23.15 3.82 -0.99
CA ASP A 278 -22.02 3.02 -0.54
C ASP A 278 -21.48 3.62 0.77
N PHE A 279 -21.52 2.80 1.83
CA PHE A 279 -21.10 3.13 3.20
C PHE A 279 -19.80 2.41 3.60
N ASN A 280 -19.04 1.85 2.66
CA ASN A 280 -17.83 1.07 2.95
C ASN A 280 -16.65 1.92 3.50
N HIS A 281 -16.87 3.18 3.85
CA HIS A 281 -15.84 4.07 4.38
C HIS A 281 -16.35 4.87 5.57
N ARG A 282 -15.61 4.82 6.70
CA ARG A 282 -15.95 5.45 8.00
C ARG A 282 -16.50 6.88 7.91
N SER A 283 -15.94 7.70 7.02
CA SER A 283 -16.26 9.14 6.96
C SER A 283 -16.73 9.62 5.58
N VAL A 284 -17.04 8.70 4.66
CA VAL A 284 -17.44 9.06 3.30
C VAL A 284 -18.59 8.18 2.83
N VAL A 285 -19.71 8.81 2.48
CA VAL A 285 -20.80 8.15 1.77
C VAL A 285 -20.70 8.46 0.29
N THR A 286 -20.79 7.45 -0.56
CA THR A 286 -20.64 7.60 -2.02
C THR A 286 -21.87 7.10 -2.77
N ILE A 287 -22.37 7.88 -3.72
CA ILE A 287 -23.36 7.41 -4.70
C ILE A 287 -22.73 7.47 -6.08
N ASN A 288 -22.71 6.32 -6.75
CA ASN A 288 -22.12 6.15 -8.07
C ASN A 288 -23.19 6.15 -9.17
N GLY A 289 -22.78 6.45 -10.40
CA GLY A 289 -23.61 6.18 -11.58
C GLY A 289 -23.83 4.67 -11.79
N GLN A 290 -24.82 4.31 -12.59
CA GLN A 290 -25.22 2.92 -12.81
C GLN A 290 -24.07 1.98 -13.22
N VAL A 291 -23.18 2.45 -14.12
CA VAL A 291 -22.01 1.66 -14.55
C VAL A 291 -20.71 2.23 -14.00
N LYS A 292 -19.75 1.35 -13.69
CA LYS A 292 -18.46 1.72 -13.07
C LYS A 292 -17.69 2.83 -13.82
N LYS A 293 -17.85 2.91 -15.14
CA LYS A 293 -17.20 3.92 -15.99
C LYS A 293 -17.73 5.35 -15.78
N ASP A 294 -18.96 5.49 -15.29
CA ASP A 294 -19.60 6.79 -15.06
C ASP A 294 -18.98 7.50 -13.83
N GLY A 295 -18.43 6.70 -12.90
CA GLY A 295 -17.83 7.17 -11.66
C GLY A 295 -18.86 7.66 -10.65
N TRP A 296 -18.39 8.43 -9.68
CA TRP A 296 -19.23 8.96 -8.61
C TRP A 296 -20.05 10.16 -9.05
N PHE A 297 -21.30 10.24 -8.57
CA PHE A 297 -22.17 11.41 -8.69
C PHE A 297 -22.12 12.26 -7.41
N PHE A 298 -22.21 11.61 -6.25
CA PHE A 298 -22.29 12.29 -4.96
C PHE A 298 -21.31 11.70 -3.94
N HIS A 299 -20.66 12.57 -3.18
CA HIS A 299 -19.91 12.23 -1.97
C HIS A 299 -20.38 13.10 -0.79
N ALA A 300 -20.66 12.48 0.36
CA ALA A 300 -20.79 13.18 1.62
C ALA A 300 -19.58 12.88 2.50
N LEU A 301 -18.79 13.90 2.84
CA LEU A 301 -17.71 13.78 3.82
C LEU A 301 -18.29 14.06 5.21
N THR A 302 -18.51 13.00 5.99
CA THR A 302 -19.23 13.03 7.27
C THR A 302 -18.30 13.20 8.48
N GLY A 303 -16.99 13.13 8.28
CA GLY A 303 -15.99 13.20 9.35
C GLY A 303 -15.69 14.62 9.88
N GLY A 304 -16.42 15.65 9.43
CA GLY A 304 -16.31 16.99 10.00
C GLY A 304 -17.08 17.09 11.31
N GLU A 305 -16.50 17.74 12.32
CA GLU A 305 -17.18 17.97 13.60
C GLU A 305 -18.38 18.90 13.42
N TRP A 306 -18.18 20.07 12.79
CA TRP A 306 -19.21 21.09 12.71
C TRP A 306 -19.92 21.16 11.35
N LEU A 307 -19.38 20.56 10.29
CA LEU A 307 -19.96 20.68 8.95
C LEU A 307 -19.85 19.36 8.21
N VAL A 308 -20.92 18.98 7.51
CA VAL A 308 -20.84 17.96 6.46
C VAL A 308 -20.45 18.64 5.15
N THR A 309 -19.50 18.05 4.43
CA THR A 309 -19.13 18.53 3.09
C THR A 309 -19.77 17.63 2.04
N LEU A 310 -20.72 18.20 1.31
CA LEU A 310 -21.45 17.55 0.23
C LEU A 310 -20.77 17.88 -1.09
N LYS A 311 -20.49 16.88 -1.92
CA LYS A 311 -19.87 17.08 -3.23
C LYS A 311 -20.70 16.43 -4.31
N PHE A 312 -20.91 17.15 -5.40
CA PHE A 312 -21.65 16.70 -6.56
C PHE A 312 -20.76 16.80 -7.80
N ARG A 313 -20.76 15.76 -8.61
CA ARG A 313 -20.12 15.74 -9.92
C ARG A 313 -21.16 16.01 -10.98
N VAL A 314 -20.93 17.04 -11.78
CA VAL A 314 -21.82 17.49 -12.85
C VAL A 314 -21.02 17.76 -14.12
N ARG A 315 -21.67 18.02 -15.25
CA ARG A 315 -20.99 18.40 -16.49
C ARG A 315 -20.20 19.70 -16.30
N ARG A 316 -19.09 19.84 -17.01
CA ARG A 316 -18.28 21.07 -17.03
C ARG A 316 -19.14 22.30 -17.32
N ASN A 317 -18.92 23.38 -16.56
CA ASN A 317 -19.64 24.66 -16.69
C ASN A 317 -21.18 24.53 -16.53
N THR A 318 -21.66 23.65 -15.65
CA THR A 318 -23.10 23.56 -15.32
C THR A 318 -23.50 24.67 -14.35
N PHE A 319 -22.67 24.92 -13.33
CA PHE A 319 -22.92 25.95 -12.32
C PHE A 319 -21.81 27.00 -12.32
N HIS A 320 -22.19 28.24 -11.97
CA HIS A 320 -21.29 29.33 -11.64
C HIS A 320 -21.34 29.61 -10.15
N ARG A 321 -20.19 29.88 -9.54
CA ARG A 321 -20.05 29.95 -8.08
C ARG A 321 -20.90 31.06 -7.44
N GLU A 322 -20.89 32.25 -8.03
CA GLU A 322 -21.58 33.43 -7.48
C GLU A 322 -23.10 33.27 -7.54
N GLU A 323 -23.62 32.85 -8.70
CA GLU A 323 -25.05 32.55 -8.90
C GLU A 323 -25.54 31.46 -7.95
N LEU A 324 -24.79 30.37 -7.82
CA LEU A 324 -25.17 29.27 -6.94
C LEU A 324 -25.10 29.65 -5.46
N GLN A 325 -24.13 30.48 -5.07
CA GLN A 325 -24.04 31.01 -3.72
C GLN A 325 -25.23 31.91 -3.38
N GLN A 326 -25.69 32.74 -4.32
CA GLN A 326 -26.88 33.58 -4.15
C GLN A 326 -28.17 32.75 -4.13
N GLN A 327 -28.26 31.72 -4.99
CA GLN A 327 -29.40 30.82 -5.06
C GLN A 327 -29.60 30.00 -3.78
N LEU A 328 -28.51 29.45 -3.22
CA LEU A 328 -28.58 28.60 -2.02
C LEU A 328 -28.57 29.39 -0.71
N ASP A 329 -28.24 30.68 -0.75
CA ASP A 329 -28.18 31.59 0.41
C ASP A 329 -27.43 31.03 1.63
N LEU A 330 -26.35 30.27 1.38
CA LEU A 330 -25.53 29.71 2.46
C LEU A 330 -24.64 30.80 3.07
N ARG A 331 -25.10 31.42 4.16
CA ARG A 331 -24.36 32.46 4.91
C ARG A 331 -22.90 32.05 5.21
N PRO A 332 -21.90 32.94 5.08
CA PRO A 332 -20.53 32.69 5.56
C PRO A 332 -20.49 32.28 7.04
N LEU A 333 -19.43 31.59 7.48
CA LEU A 333 -19.31 31.14 8.87
C LEU A 333 -19.16 32.32 9.85
N ASP A 334 -18.51 33.41 9.43
CA ASP A 334 -18.38 34.63 10.23
C ASP A 334 -19.72 35.31 10.55
N ASP A 335 -20.78 35.01 9.78
CA ASP A 335 -22.12 35.59 9.94
C ASP A 335 -23.07 34.65 10.73
N ILE A 336 -22.50 33.65 11.41
CA ILE A 336 -23.23 32.61 12.15
C ILE A 336 -22.68 32.55 13.58
N ASP A 337 -23.35 33.25 14.50
CA ASP A 337 -22.94 33.34 15.91
C ASP A 337 -23.09 32.02 16.67
N GLU A 338 -23.95 31.10 16.19
CA GLU A 338 -24.24 29.83 16.86
C GLU A 338 -23.16 28.75 16.67
N LEU A 339 -22.19 28.96 15.79
CA LEU A 339 -21.12 28.01 15.51
C LEU A 339 -19.76 28.51 16.03
N PRO A 340 -19.00 27.71 16.82
CA PRO A 340 -17.69 28.12 17.33
C PRO A 340 -16.59 27.89 16.27
N ILE A 341 -16.90 28.20 15.01
CA ILE A 341 -15.98 28.10 13.87
C ILE A 341 -16.07 29.36 13.02
N TYR A 342 -14.93 29.90 12.63
CA TYR A 342 -14.84 31.14 11.85
C TYR A 342 -14.29 30.86 10.45
N GLY A 343 -14.76 31.62 9.46
CA GLY A 343 -14.30 31.57 8.09
C GLY A 343 -15.10 32.48 7.17
N ARG A 344 -14.42 33.51 6.64
CA ARG A 344 -14.94 34.40 5.56
C ARG A 344 -15.12 33.72 4.20
N GLY A 345 -14.70 32.48 4.07
CA GLY A 345 -14.80 31.73 2.83
C GLY A 345 -16.24 31.32 2.54
N SER A 346 -16.65 31.44 1.27
CA SER A 346 -17.92 30.90 0.78
C SER A 346 -18.04 29.40 1.09
N ARG A 347 -19.22 29.00 1.56
CA ARG A 347 -19.57 27.59 1.81
C ARG A 347 -19.96 26.85 0.52
N VAL A 348 -19.99 27.56 -0.62
CA VAL A 348 -20.22 27.03 -1.96
C VAL A 348 -18.91 27.09 -2.77
N GLY A 349 -18.41 25.92 -3.15
CA GLY A 349 -17.28 25.75 -4.05
C GLY A 349 -17.74 25.20 -5.39
N VAL A 350 -17.23 25.78 -6.48
CA VAL A 350 -17.44 25.24 -7.84
C VAL A 350 -16.10 25.22 -8.56
N LYS A 351 -15.67 24.05 -9.04
CA LYS A 351 -14.41 23.91 -9.78
C LYS A 351 -14.53 22.91 -10.92
N ASN A 352 -13.93 23.24 -12.06
CA ASN A 352 -13.81 22.30 -13.16
C ASN A 352 -12.68 21.30 -12.86
N ILE A 353 -12.96 20.00 -12.96
CA ILE A 353 -11.98 18.94 -12.70
C ILE A 353 -11.56 18.28 -14.03
N LYS A 354 -10.70 17.25 -13.96
CA LYS A 354 -10.19 16.55 -15.15
C LYS A 354 -11.35 15.91 -15.94
N GLY A 355 -11.32 16.04 -17.26
CA GLY A 355 -12.33 15.48 -18.16
C GLY A 355 -13.55 16.41 -18.33
N PRO A 356 -14.73 15.85 -18.67
CA PRO A 356 -15.93 16.63 -18.95
C PRO A 356 -16.67 17.08 -17.68
N TRP A 357 -16.02 17.11 -16.53
CA TRP A 357 -16.65 17.21 -15.21
C TRP A 357 -16.36 18.53 -14.49
N GLN A 358 -17.32 18.94 -13.68
CA GLN A 358 -17.25 20.00 -12.67
C GLN A 358 -17.63 19.39 -11.32
N GLU A 359 -16.92 19.78 -10.27
CA GLU A 359 -17.23 19.44 -8.88
C GLU A 359 -17.86 20.66 -8.22
N VAL A 360 -19.07 20.48 -7.70
CA VAL A 360 -19.76 21.42 -6.80
C VAL A 360 -19.58 20.92 -5.38
N THR A 361 -19.20 21.78 -4.44
CA THR A 361 -18.98 21.47 -3.03
C THR A 361 -19.83 22.40 -2.17
N LEU A 362 -20.62 21.84 -1.26
CA LEU A 362 -21.42 22.58 -0.29
C LEU A 362 -21.01 22.18 1.12
N LYS A 363 -20.84 23.14 2.01
CA LYS A 363 -20.59 22.89 3.44
C LYS A 363 -21.82 23.28 4.24
N VAL A 364 -22.43 22.31 4.91
CA VAL A 364 -23.75 22.45 5.55
C VAL A 364 -23.67 22.05 7.02
N HIS A 365 -24.42 22.74 7.87
CA HIS A 365 -24.59 22.38 9.28
C HIS A 365 -26.03 21.92 9.57
N TRP A 366 -27.04 22.71 9.19
CA TRP A 366 -28.44 22.44 9.54
C TRP A 366 -29.25 21.91 8.36
N LEU A 367 -30.29 21.11 8.64
CA LEU A 367 -31.25 20.64 7.64
C LEU A 367 -31.97 21.79 6.94
N ARG A 368 -32.33 22.85 7.68
CA ARG A 368 -32.99 24.06 7.13
C ARG A 368 -32.22 24.75 6.00
N GLU A 369 -30.90 24.54 5.93
CA GLU A 369 -30.06 25.13 4.87
C GLU A 369 -30.23 24.41 3.52
N ILE A 370 -30.76 23.19 3.53
CA ILE A 370 -31.00 22.39 2.32
C ILE A 370 -32.48 22.00 2.13
N ASP A 371 -33.32 22.16 3.15
CA ASP A 371 -34.77 21.98 3.02
C ASP A 371 -35.44 23.22 2.40
N THR A 372 -34.98 23.59 1.21
CA THR A 372 -35.43 24.76 0.45
C THR A 372 -35.83 24.37 -0.96
N SER A 373 -36.70 25.14 -1.61
CA SER A 373 -37.05 24.94 -3.02
C SER A 373 -35.83 25.07 -3.93
N GLU A 374 -34.93 25.97 -3.58
CA GLU A 374 -33.74 26.34 -4.33
C GLU A 374 -32.74 25.19 -4.32
N PHE A 375 -32.52 24.55 -3.17
CA PHE A 375 -31.67 23.37 -3.06
C PHE A 375 -32.27 22.17 -3.81
N ARG A 376 -33.59 21.96 -3.73
CA ARG A 376 -34.28 20.90 -4.51
C ARG A 376 -34.08 21.10 -6.02
N ALA A 377 -34.19 22.33 -6.51
CA ALA A 377 -33.94 22.66 -7.92
C ALA A 377 -32.47 22.45 -8.31
N PHE A 378 -31.53 22.84 -7.44
CA PHE A 378 -30.10 22.57 -7.62
C PHE A 378 -29.82 21.07 -7.76
N LEU A 379 -30.37 20.24 -6.85
CA LEU A 379 -30.12 18.80 -6.84
C LEU A 379 -30.65 18.11 -8.10
N ALA A 380 -31.84 18.49 -8.56
CA ALA A 380 -32.41 18.01 -9.82
C ALA A 380 -31.51 18.37 -11.03
N THR A 381 -31.09 19.63 -11.11
CA THR A 381 -30.19 20.11 -12.17
C THR A 381 -28.84 19.38 -12.15
N ALA A 382 -28.29 19.12 -10.97
CA ALA A 382 -27.04 18.39 -10.81
C ALA A 382 -27.17 16.93 -11.31
N GLN A 383 -28.26 16.26 -10.93
CA GLN A 383 -28.57 14.90 -11.37
C GLN A 383 -28.74 14.81 -12.89
N ASP A 384 -29.56 15.68 -13.48
CA ASP A 384 -29.79 15.71 -14.93
C ASP A 384 -28.50 15.99 -15.71
N SER A 385 -27.66 16.89 -15.20
CA SER A 385 -26.36 17.22 -15.81
C SER A 385 -25.41 16.02 -15.80
N PHE A 386 -25.33 15.29 -14.68
CA PHE A 386 -24.51 14.08 -14.58
C PHE A 386 -25.00 12.99 -15.52
N LEU A 387 -26.29 12.65 -15.47
CA LEU A 387 -26.89 11.59 -16.27
C LEU A 387 -26.88 11.92 -17.78
N GLY A 388 -27.06 13.18 -18.15
CA GLY A 388 -26.92 13.62 -19.54
C GLY A 388 -25.51 13.41 -20.08
N GLN A 389 -24.48 13.61 -19.26
CA GLN A 389 -23.09 13.41 -19.65
C GLN A 389 -22.72 11.92 -19.78
N THR A 390 -23.18 11.06 -18.87
CA THR A 390 -22.93 9.61 -18.93
C THR A 390 -23.63 8.95 -20.12
N ARG A 391 -24.85 9.40 -20.46
CA ARG A 391 -25.59 8.94 -21.65
C ARG A 391 -24.87 9.32 -22.96
N ARG A 392 -24.30 10.52 -23.08
CA ARG A 392 -23.55 10.99 -24.27
C ARG A 392 -22.23 10.25 -24.49
N SER A 393 -21.55 9.82 -23.44
CA SER A 393 -20.31 9.03 -23.51
C SER A 393 -20.48 7.59 -24.03
N LYS A 394 -21.66 7.23 -24.57
CA LYS A 394 -21.89 5.98 -25.33
C LYS A 394 -21.49 6.07 -26.83
N GLN A 395 -21.06 7.22 -27.36
CA GLN A 395 -20.56 7.32 -28.74
C GLN A 395 -19.10 6.82 -28.88
N ASP A 396 -18.85 6.02 -29.91
CA ASP A 396 -17.64 5.19 -30.13
C ASP A 396 -16.31 5.99 -30.12
N PRO A 397 -15.38 5.73 -29.18
CA PRO A 397 -14.09 6.42 -29.07
C PRO A 397 -13.21 6.35 -30.32
N GLU A 398 -13.41 5.36 -31.20
CA GLU A 398 -12.56 5.16 -32.37
C GLU A 398 -12.74 6.23 -33.46
N ASN A 399 -13.87 6.94 -33.45
CA ASN A 399 -14.20 8.01 -34.41
C ASN A 399 -13.72 9.40 -33.95
N LEU A 400 -13.23 9.53 -32.72
CA LEU A 400 -12.75 10.78 -32.13
C LEU A 400 -11.21 10.89 -32.15
N MET A 401 -10.52 9.94 -32.79
CA MET A 401 -9.06 9.94 -32.83
C MET A 401 -8.53 11.16 -33.60
N PRO A 402 -7.52 11.90 -33.08
CA PRO A 402 -7.09 13.18 -33.65
C PRO A 402 -6.75 13.14 -35.14
N TRP A 403 -6.20 12.04 -35.65
CA TRP A 403 -5.85 11.89 -37.06
C TRP A 403 -7.06 11.63 -37.96
N LYS A 404 -8.11 10.94 -37.48
CA LYS A 404 -9.37 10.79 -38.23
C LYS A 404 -10.13 12.12 -38.30
N VAL A 405 -10.06 12.93 -37.25
CA VAL A 405 -10.72 14.24 -37.18
C VAL A 405 -9.97 15.32 -37.96
N LEU A 406 -8.63 15.36 -37.87
CA LEU A 406 -7.81 16.40 -38.50
C LEU A 406 -7.38 16.05 -39.94
N GLY A 407 -7.40 14.76 -40.32
CA GLY A 407 -7.03 14.29 -41.65
C GLY A 407 -5.69 14.83 -42.11
N GLN A 408 -5.66 15.51 -43.26
CA GLN A 408 -4.45 16.11 -43.84
C GLN A 408 -3.66 17.00 -42.85
N LYS A 409 -4.36 17.81 -42.05
CA LYS A 409 -3.72 18.70 -41.07
C LYS A 409 -2.94 17.93 -40.01
N TRP A 410 -3.37 16.71 -39.64
CA TRP A 410 -2.61 15.87 -38.70
C TRP A 410 -1.21 15.59 -39.22
N HIS A 411 -1.05 15.28 -40.50
CA HIS A 411 0.23 14.86 -41.07
C HIS A 411 1.23 16.00 -41.26
N GLN A 412 0.75 17.25 -41.33
CA GLN A 412 1.58 18.46 -41.40
C GLN A 412 2.00 18.97 -40.01
N MET A 413 1.19 18.74 -38.98
CA MET A 413 1.48 19.21 -37.62
C MET A 413 2.66 18.48 -36.95
N ARG A 414 3.38 19.16 -36.06
CA ARG A 414 4.36 18.55 -35.13
C ARG A 414 3.73 17.75 -33.99
N LYS A 415 2.41 17.81 -33.82
CA LYS A 415 1.70 16.97 -32.85
C LYS A 415 1.68 15.51 -33.35
N GLY A 416 1.95 14.56 -32.46
CA GLY A 416 1.96 13.11 -32.80
C GLY A 416 3.34 12.46 -32.91
N PHE A 417 4.44 13.22 -32.78
CA PHE A 417 5.78 12.66 -32.60
C PHE A 417 6.04 12.29 -31.14
N PRO A 418 6.95 11.33 -30.85
CA PRO A 418 7.36 11.02 -29.47
C PRO A 418 7.87 12.25 -28.72
N ALA A 419 7.46 12.41 -27.45
CA ALA A 419 7.84 13.55 -26.63
C ALA A 419 9.37 13.68 -26.49
N GLY A 420 9.87 14.91 -26.50
CA GLY A 420 11.29 15.23 -26.29
C GLY A 420 12.22 14.99 -27.49
N LYS A 421 11.70 14.62 -28.67
CA LYS A 421 12.51 14.42 -29.88
C LYS A 421 12.37 15.58 -30.87
N ARG A 422 13.49 16.13 -31.34
CA ARG A 422 13.53 17.15 -32.39
C ARG A 422 13.34 16.50 -33.76
N VAL A 423 12.33 16.93 -34.50
CA VAL A 423 12.06 16.42 -35.86
C VAL A 423 13.06 17.02 -36.84
N GLY A 424 13.71 16.17 -37.64
CA GLY A 424 14.86 16.51 -38.48
C GLY A 424 14.52 16.92 -39.92
N TRP A 425 13.27 17.28 -40.21
CA TRP A 425 12.79 17.65 -41.55
C TRP A 425 11.70 18.75 -41.48
N PRO A 426 11.57 19.60 -42.53
CA PRO A 426 10.65 20.75 -42.58
C PRO A 426 9.19 20.34 -42.84
N GLU A 427 8.20 21.02 -42.27
CA GLU A 427 6.78 20.59 -42.30
C GLU A 427 6.21 20.51 -43.73
N GLU A 428 6.70 21.39 -44.59
CA GLU A 428 6.36 21.54 -46.00
C GLU A 428 6.79 20.31 -46.82
N LEU A 429 7.69 19.47 -46.30
CA LEU A 429 8.18 18.28 -47.01
C LEU A 429 7.08 17.26 -47.30
N VAL A 430 6.08 17.16 -46.42
CA VAL A 430 4.95 16.24 -46.60
C VAL A 430 4.04 16.72 -47.72
N GLU A 431 3.81 18.02 -47.79
CA GLU A 431 3.01 18.67 -48.84
C GLU A 431 3.70 18.53 -50.20
N GLU A 432 4.99 18.87 -50.28
CA GLU A 432 5.78 18.74 -51.51
C GLU A 432 5.78 17.32 -52.08
N LEU A 433 5.94 16.29 -51.23
CA LEU A 433 5.91 14.89 -51.66
C LEU A 433 4.50 14.42 -52.04
N ALA A 434 3.47 14.89 -51.33
CA ALA A 434 2.08 14.58 -51.67
C ALA A 434 1.67 15.20 -53.00
N ASP A 435 2.10 16.44 -53.28
CA ASP A 435 1.86 17.13 -54.55
C ASP A 435 2.59 16.45 -55.71
N GLY A 436 3.83 16.01 -55.50
CA GLY A 436 4.58 15.20 -56.46
C GLY A 436 3.86 13.89 -56.81
N LEU A 437 3.34 13.19 -55.81
CA LEU A 437 2.54 11.97 -56.00
C LEU A 437 1.21 12.26 -56.72
N ASN A 438 0.53 13.34 -56.35
CA ASN A 438 -0.72 13.76 -56.97
C ASN A 438 -0.52 14.11 -58.45
N THR A 439 0.55 14.83 -58.77
CA THR A 439 0.94 15.19 -60.14
C THR A 439 1.26 13.94 -60.95
N ALA A 440 2.11 13.05 -60.42
CA ALA A 440 2.47 11.82 -61.10
C ALA A 440 1.25 10.91 -61.34
N ALA A 441 0.36 10.76 -60.36
CA ALA A 441 -0.84 9.91 -60.45
C ALA A 441 -2.03 10.52 -61.21
N GLY A 442 -2.03 11.82 -61.52
CA GLY A 442 -3.08 12.50 -62.28
C GLY A 442 -4.43 12.70 -61.57
N LYS A 443 -4.69 12.01 -60.44
CA LYS A 443 -5.72 12.25 -59.39
C LYS A 443 -5.87 10.96 -58.55
N PRO A 444 -4.97 10.65 -57.59
CA PRO A 444 -5.10 9.48 -56.75
C PRO A 444 -6.20 9.65 -55.70
N VAL A 445 -6.77 8.54 -55.23
CA VAL A 445 -7.60 8.51 -54.02
C VAL A 445 -6.68 8.51 -52.81
N ILE A 446 -6.76 9.57 -52.00
CA ILE A 446 -5.86 9.80 -50.85
C ILE A 446 -6.60 9.50 -49.54
N ASP A 447 -6.01 8.63 -48.73
CA ASP A 447 -6.51 8.28 -47.40
C ASP A 447 -5.60 8.90 -46.31
N TRP A 448 -6.15 9.93 -45.65
CA TRP A 448 -5.51 10.67 -44.56
C TRP A 448 -5.91 10.15 -43.17
N THR A 449 -6.66 9.06 -43.08
CA THR A 449 -7.17 8.54 -41.80
C THR A 449 -6.16 7.68 -41.03
N GLY A 450 -4.96 7.49 -41.58
CA GLY A 450 -3.88 6.75 -40.95
C GLY A 450 -3.18 7.55 -39.86
N ARG A 451 -2.86 6.91 -38.72
CA ARG A 451 -2.12 7.58 -37.62
C ARG A 451 -0.72 8.04 -38.03
N MET A 452 -0.03 7.22 -38.82
CA MET A 452 1.41 7.33 -39.08
C MET A 452 1.77 7.59 -40.55
N SER A 453 0.84 7.28 -41.45
CA SER A 453 1.05 7.28 -42.89
C SER A 453 -0.18 7.72 -43.63
N VAL A 454 0.04 8.32 -44.80
CA VAL A 454 -0.98 8.68 -45.78
C VAL A 454 -0.89 7.68 -46.92
N SER A 455 -2.01 7.10 -47.35
CA SER A 455 -2.03 6.12 -48.43
C SER A 455 -2.62 6.71 -49.70
N PHE A 456 -2.03 6.39 -50.85
CA PHE A 456 -2.44 6.85 -52.17
C PHE A 456 -2.79 5.64 -53.02
N ARG A 457 -4.00 5.60 -53.59
CA ARG A 457 -4.47 4.58 -54.51
C ARG A 457 -4.72 5.21 -55.88
N LEU A 458 -4.42 4.46 -56.95
CA LEU A 458 -4.70 4.92 -58.33
C LEU A 458 -6.19 4.78 -58.70
N ALA A 459 -6.92 3.90 -58.03
CA ALA A 459 -8.37 3.71 -58.20
C ALA A 459 -9.05 3.50 -56.84
N GLU A 460 -10.35 3.82 -56.74
CA GLU A 460 -11.11 3.81 -55.48
C GLU A 460 -11.13 2.45 -54.78
N ALA A 461 -11.21 1.35 -55.54
CA ALA A 461 -11.15 -0.02 -55.05
C ALA A 461 -9.80 -0.73 -55.31
N GLY A 462 -8.74 0.03 -55.65
CA GLY A 462 -7.43 -0.51 -56.00
C GLY A 462 -6.47 -0.73 -54.82
N PRO A 463 -5.37 -1.48 -55.01
CA PRO A 463 -4.32 -1.58 -54.00
C PRO A 463 -3.64 -0.22 -53.78
N VAL A 464 -2.99 -0.08 -52.61
CA VAL A 464 -2.19 1.12 -52.30
C VAL A 464 -0.96 1.15 -53.22
N TRP A 465 -0.83 2.25 -53.97
CA TRP A 465 0.29 2.50 -54.88
C TRP A 465 1.44 3.20 -54.16
N ALA A 466 1.13 4.16 -53.29
CA ALA A 466 2.13 4.86 -52.50
C ALA A 466 1.71 5.06 -51.04
N GLN A 467 2.68 5.06 -50.13
CA GLN A 467 2.50 5.44 -48.74
C GLN A 467 3.54 6.47 -48.32
N LEU A 468 3.06 7.56 -47.72
CA LEU A 468 3.92 8.58 -47.15
C LEU A 468 3.91 8.49 -45.63
N TRP A 469 5.02 8.12 -45.02
CA TRP A 469 5.18 7.99 -43.57
C TRP A 469 5.65 9.30 -42.96
N THR A 470 4.72 10.03 -42.33
CA THR A 470 4.93 11.44 -41.94
C THR A 470 5.22 11.64 -40.46
N LYS A 471 5.21 10.58 -39.64
CA LYS A 471 5.41 10.67 -38.17
C LYS A 471 6.70 9.97 -37.71
N ARG A 472 7.75 10.03 -38.53
CA ARG A 472 9.10 9.54 -38.22
C ARG A 472 10.04 10.71 -37.95
N VAL A 473 10.82 10.63 -36.87
CA VAL A 473 11.61 11.76 -36.36
C VAL A 473 12.70 12.23 -37.33
N HIS A 474 13.33 11.31 -38.08
CA HIS A 474 14.54 11.61 -38.85
C HIS A 474 14.31 11.88 -40.34
N SER A 475 13.20 11.40 -40.92
CA SER A 475 12.87 11.54 -42.35
C SER A 475 11.38 11.36 -42.58
N VAL A 476 10.89 11.87 -43.71
CA VAL A 476 9.63 11.42 -44.33
C VAL A 476 9.96 10.27 -45.26
N ASP A 477 9.33 9.11 -45.08
CA ASP A 477 9.60 7.96 -45.93
C ASP A 477 8.46 7.79 -46.94
N LEU A 478 8.81 7.84 -48.22
CA LEU A 478 7.94 7.45 -49.31
C LEU A 478 8.14 5.97 -49.61
N VAL A 479 7.06 5.21 -49.65
CA VAL A 479 7.07 3.80 -50.07
C VAL A 479 6.18 3.67 -51.30
N LEU A 480 6.73 3.17 -52.40
CA LEU A 480 6.03 2.93 -53.65
C LEU A 480 5.91 1.42 -53.86
N PHE A 481 4.71 0.96 -54.20
CA PHE A 481 4.42 -0.45 -54.44
C PHE A 481 4.19 -0.67 -55.93
N GLY A 482 4.92 -1.62 -56.51
CA GLY A 482 4.88 -1.92 -57.94
C GLY A 482 5.16 -3.39 -58.25
N PRO A 483 5.09 -3.78 -59.54
CA PRO A 483 5.42 -5.13 -59.97
C PRO A 483 6.90 -5.46 -59.76
N PRO A 484 7.25 -6.75 -59.60
CA PRO A 484 8.62 -7.16 -59.33
C PRO A 484 9.54 -6.80 -60.50
N GLY A 485 10.70 -6.21 -60.20
CA GLY A 485 11.68 -5.83 -61.23
C GLY A 485 11.31 -4.61 -62.08
N ALA A 486 10.21 -3.92 -61.77
CA ALA A 486 9.75 -2.73 -62.50
C ALA A 486 10.74 -1.55 -62.42
N ILE A 487 11.65 -1.55 -61.43
CA ILE A 487 12.63 -0.49 -61.23
C ILE A 487 14.04 -1.10 -61.02
N PRO A 488 15.02 -0.79 -61.90
CA PRO A 488 16.41 -1.15 -61.68
C PRO A 488 17.02 -0.39 -60.48
N LEU A 489 17.81 -1.09 -59.66
CA LEU A 489 18.44 -0.54 -58.44
C LEU A 489 19.25 0.75 -58.69
N GLY A 490 19.86 0.87 -59.88
CA GLY A 490 20.62 2.06 -60.31
C GLY A 490 19.78 3.33 -60.48
N ARG A 491 18.48 3.21 -60.76
CA ARG A 491 17.57 4.35 -60.97
C ARG A 491 17.17 5.05 -59.66
N VAL A 492 17.23 4.34 -58.54
CA VAL A 492 16.89 4.86 -57.21
C VAL A 492 18.13 5.32 -56.44
N ALA A 493 19.33 5.05 -56.97
CA ALA A 493 20.60 5.30 -56.28
C ALA A 493 20.85 6.78 -55.95
N SER A 494 20.35 7.70 -56.79
CA SER A 494 20.48 9.15 -56.60
C SER A 494 19.32 9.79 -55.82
N LEU A 495 18.28 9.02 -55.46
CA LEU A 495 17.06 9.57 -54.87
C LEU A 495 17.10 9.57 -53.34
N GLY A 496 16.75 10.72 -52.75
CA GLY A 496 16.61 10.89 -51.30
C GLY A 496 17.91 10.68 -50.51
N SER A 497 17.75 10.46 -49.20
CA SER A 497 18.86 10.25 -48.24
C SER A 497 19.15 8.78 -47.96
N LYS A 498 18.17 7.90 -48.11
CA LYS A 498 18.28 6.44 -47.95
C LYS A 498 17.26 5.77 -48.87
N ARG A 499 17.64 4.62 -49.43
CA ARG A 499 16.79 3.81 -50.31
C ARG A 499 16.85 2.34 -49.90
N GLU A 500 15.73 1.65 -50.04
CA GLU A 500 15.57 0.24 -49.71
C GLU A 500 14.53 -0.34 -50.68
N ILE A 501 14.85 -1.48 -51.30
CA ILE A 501 13.89 -2.22 -52.14
C ILE A 501 13.61 -3.53 -51.40
N THR A 502 12.34 -3.82 -51.17
CA THR A 502 11.90 -5.04 -50.50
C THR A 502 10.86 -5.75 -51.35
N THR A 503 11.14 -6.98 -51.75
CA THR A 503 10.17 -7.85 -52.42
C THR A 503 9.30 -8.54 -51.37
N TYR A 504 7.98 -8.34 -51.45
CA TYR A 504 7.00 -8.94 -50.54
C TYR A 504 6.63 -10.36 -50.99
N LYS A 505 6.09 -11.15 -50.05
CA LYS A 505 5.67 -12.54 -50.30
C LYS A 505 4.56 -12.67 -51.35
N ASP A 506 3.83 -11.59 -51.62
CA ASP A 506 2.79 -11.50 -52.65
C ASP A 506 3.35 -11.14 -54.05
N GLY A 507 4.68 -11.09 -54.18
CA GLY A 507 5.38 -10.86 -55.45
C GLY A 507 5.56 -9.39 -55.83
N ARG A 508 5.11 -8.43 -55.01
CA ARG A 508 5.28 -6.99 -55.29
C ARG A 508 6.60 -6.46 -54.73
N ASP A 509 7.20 -5.51 -55.44
CA ASP A 509 8.33 -4.75 -54.93
C ASP A 509 7.83 -3.48 -54.22
N ALA A 510 8.41 -3.19 -53.06
CA ALA A 510 8.26 -1.93 -52.37
C ALA A 510 9.57 -1.15 -52.41
N VAL A 511 9.55 0.00 -53.07
CA VAL A 511 10.68 0.93 -53.13
C VAL A 511 10.47 2.00 -52.08
N LYS A 512 11.30 2.00 -51.04
CA LYS A 512 11.29 2.99 -49.98
C LYS A 512 12.39 4.01 -50.18
N ILE A 513 12.03 5.29 -50.14
CA ILE A 513 12.93 6.44 -50.26
C ILE A 513 12.70 7.38 -49.07
N SER A 514 13.76 7.68 -48.33
CA SER A 514 13.72 8.57 -47.15
C SER A 514 14.18 9.98 -47.50
N PHE A 515 13.36 10.99 -47.20
CA PHE A 515 13.65 12.40 -47.45
C PHE A 515 13.87 13.16 -46.15
N ARG A 516 14.88 14.03 -46.11
CA ARG A 516 15.20 14.89 -44.94
C ARG A 516 15.09 16.38 -45.24
N SER A 517 15.05 16.78 -46.51
CA SER A 517 14.99 18.20 -46.91
C SER A 517 14.18 18.39 -48.19
N LEU A 518 13.66 19.61 -48.37
CA LEU A 518 12.93 20.00 -49.59
C LEU A 518 13.80 19.90 -50.85
N LYS A 519 15.10 20.17 -50.76
CA LYS A 519 16.03 20.03 -51.89
C LYS A 519 16.07 18.59 -52.43
N GLN A 520 15.91 17.59 -51.56
CA GLN A 520 15.85 16.19 -51.98
C GLN A 520 14.53 15.86 -52.66
N ALA A 521 13.40 16.37 -52.14
CA ALA A 521 12.09 16.13 -52.73
C ALA A 521 11.91 16.83 -54.10
N ARG A 522 12.45 18.05 -54.24
CA ARG A 522 12.39 18.86 -55.47
C ARG A 522 13.41 18.47 -56.55
N HIS A 523 14.20 17.44 -56.32
CA HIS A 523 15.18 17.01 -57.31
C HIS A 523 14.45 16.50 -58.57
N ALA A 524 14.84 16.95 -59.75
CA ALA A 524 14.14 16.63 -61.01
C ALA A 524 13.99 15.11 -61.27
N ASP A 525 14.94 14.32 -60.76
CA ASP A 525 14.89 12.86 -60.87
C ASP A 525 13.77 12.23 -60.02
N VAL A 526 13.31 12.88 -58.94
CA VAL A 526 12.23 12.37 -58.10
C VAL A 526 10.91 12.40 -58.86
N SER A 527 10.52 13.54 -59.43
CA SER A 527 9.27 13.66 -60.19
C SER A 527 9.27 12.71 -61.40
N ARG A 528 10.37 12.67 -62.15
CA ARG A 528 10.54 11.75 -63.30
C ARG A 528 10.39 10.29 -62.87
N PHE A 529 10.98 9.93 -61.72
CA PHE A 529 10.90 8.59 -61.18
C PHE A 529 9.48 8.20 -60.75
N LEU A 530 8.70 9.12 -60.16
CA LEU A 530 7.31 8.88 -59.79
C LEU A 530 6.43 8.61 -61.02
N GLU A 531 6.64 9.37 -62.10
CA GLU A 531 5.96 9.18 -63.39
C GLU A 531 6.32 7.85 -64.04
N GLU A 532 7.61 7.50 -64.09
CA GLU A 532 8.08 6.21 -64.60
C GLU A 532 7.53 5.02 -63.80
N HIS A 533 7.54 5.13 -62.46
CA HIS A 533 7.01 4.08 -61.59
C HIS A 533 5.50 3.89 -61.79
N ARG A 534 4.75 4.99 -61.98
CA ARG A 534 3.34 4.90 -62.35
C ARG A 534 3.16 4.20 -63.69
N ALA A 535 3.87 4.63 -64.72
CA ALA A 535 3.75 4.05 -66.06
C ALA A 535 4.04 2.54 -66.06
N ALA A 536 5.02 2.10 -65.27
CA ALA A 536 5.32 0.68 -65.07
C ALA A 536 4.17 -0.08 -64.38
N CYS A 537 3.46 0.56 -63.43
CA CYS A 537 2.29 -0.04 -62.79
C CYS A 537 1.09 -0.14 -63.75
N GLU A 538 0.88 0.84 -64.64
CA GLU A 538 -0.19 0.83 -65.64
C GLU A 538 0.06 -0.21 -66.74
N ALA A 539 1.31 -0.33 -67.22
CA ALA A 539 1.69 -1.30 -68.24
C ALA A 539 1.46 -2.76 -67.79
N ASN A 540 1.59 -3.04 -66.49
CA ASN A 540 1.38 -4.36 -65.89
C ASN A 540 -0.07 -4.62 -65.46
N GLN A 541 -0.98 -3.63 -65.55
CA GLN A 541 -2.42 -3.83 -65.36
C GLN A 541 -3.15 -4.11 -66.69
N ASN A 542 -2.55 -3.71 -67.81
CA ASN A 542 -3.06 -3.92 -69.17
C ASN A 542 -2.42 -5.12 -69.90
N ALA A 543 -1.47 -5.81 -69.25
CA ALA A 543 -0.83 -7.05 -69.69
C ALA A 543 -1.27 -8.19 -68.77
#